data_AF-A0A3A0G3T5-F1
#
_entry.id   AF-A0A3A0G3T5-F1
#
_cell.length_a   1.000
_cell.length_b   1.000
_cell.length_c   1.000
_cell.angle_alpha   90.00
_cell.angle_beta   90.00
_cell.angle_gamma   90.00
#
_symmetry.space_group_name_H-M   'P 1'
#
loop_
_entity.id
_entity.type
_entity.pdbx_description
1 polymer ?
#
loop_
_entity_poly.entity_id
_entity_poly.type
_entity_poly.pdbx_seq_one_letter_code
_entity_poly.pdbx_strand_id
1 'polypeptide(L)' 'MIKTLTKHGNSLALVIDRAILDLLRIDVETRLDISTDGRALIITPVSGSQPSRDASAH' A
#
# COMPACT_ATOMS: atom_id res chain seq x y z
N MET A 1 4.94 8.52 -12.31
CA MET A 1 6.11 7.63 -12.34
C MET A 1 5.76 6.39 -13.15
N ILE A 2 6.70 5.81 -13.90
CA ILE A 2 6.51 4.51 -14.56
C ILE A 2 7.40 3.52 -13.81
N LYS A 3 6.81 2.45 -13.28
CA LYS A 3 7.53 1.36 -12.60
C LYS A 3 7.17 0.03 -13.22
N THR A 4 8.10 -0.92 -13.15
CA THR A 4 7.88 -2.32 -13.52
C THR A 4 7.78 -3.18 -12.26
N LEU A 5 7.29 -4.40 -12.43
CA LEU A 5 7.22 -5.39 -11.36
C LEU A 5 8.61 -6.00 -11.11
N THR A 6 8.87 -6.35 -9.86
CA THR A 6 10.07 -7.09 -9.44
C THR A 6 9.68 -8.50 -8.99
N LYS A 7 10.60 -9.45 -9.09
CA LYS A 7 10.39 -10.80 -8.57
C LYS A 7 10.39 -10.79 -7.05
N HIS A 8 9.42 -11.46 -6.44
CA HIS A 8 9.33 -11.69 -5.00
C HIS A 8 8.93 -13.15 -4.76
N GLY A 9 9.93 -14.02 -4.58
CA GLY A 9 9.73 -15.47 -4.54
C GLY A 9 9.15 -15.98 -5.87
N ASN A 10 8.04 -16.72 -5.78
CA ASN A 10 7.28 -17.22 -6.94
C ASN A 10 6.26 -16.20 -7.48
N SER A 11 6.26 -14.99 -6.94
CA SER A 11 5.30 -13.93 -7.28
C SER A 11 6.01 -12.69 -7.84
N LEU A 12 5.20 -11.72 -8.26
CA LEU A 12 5.64 -10.39 -8.65
C LEU A 12 5.18 -9.36 -7.63
N ALA A 13 5.99 -8.33 -7.41
CA ALA A 13 5.70 -7.22 -6.52
C ALA A 13 5.84 -5.88 -7.25
N LEU A 14 4.97 -4.92 -6.92
CA LEU A 14 5.12 -3.53 -7.32
C LEU A 14 5.71 -2.75 -6.14
N VAL A 15 6.91 -2.19 -6.31
CA VAL A 15 7.54 -1.38 -5.26
C VAL A 15 6.94 0.01 -5.25
N ILE A 16 6.29 0.40 -4.17
CA ILE A 16 5.76 1.77 -3.97
C ILE A 16 6.79 2.61 -3.23
N ASP A 17 6.97 3.86 -3.65
CA ASP A 17 7.91 4.77 -2.99
C ASP A 17 7.42 5.16 -1.60
N ARG A 18 8.35 5.26 -0.65
CA ARG A 18 8.03 5.56 0.75
C ARG A 18 7.23 6.86 0.90
N ALA A 19 7.54 7.89 0.12
CA ALA A 19 6.82 9.16 0.14
C ALA A 19 5.33 9.03 -0.21
N ILE A 20 4.95 8.09 -1.08
CA ILE A 20 3.54 7.82 -1.42
C ILE A 20 2.85 7.12 -0.25
N LEU A 21 3.51 6.14 0.36
CA LEU A 21 2.99 5.44 1.54
C LEU A 21 2.79 6.39 2.71
N ASP A 22 3.75 7.28 2.97
CA ASP A 22 3.66 8.29 4.04
C ASP A 22 2.51 9.28 3.78
N LEU A 23 2.34 9.74 2.54
CA LEU A 23 1.23 10.64 2.15
C LEU A 23 -0.14 9.98 2.40
N LEU A 24 -0.24 8.68 2.12
CA LEU A 24 -1.45 7.88 2.32
C LEU A 24 -1.59 7.31 3.74
N ARG A 25 -0.59 7.52 4.60
CA ARG A 25 -0.51 6.95 5.96
C ARG A 25 -0.68 5.43 5.95
N ILE A 26 0.03 4.77 5.03
CA ILE A 26 0.08 3.32 4.90
C ILE A 26 1.43 2.86 5.47
N ASP A 27 1.37 1.92 6.38
CA ASP A 27 2.54 1.22 6.91
C ASP A 27 2.43 -0.31 6.69
N VAL A 28 3.33 -1.07 7.32
CA VAL A 28 3.41 -2.53 7.15
C VAL A 28 2.22 -3.27 7.77
N GLU A 29 1.51 -2.65 8.71
CA GLU A 29 0.36 -3.24 9.41
C GLU A 29 -0.97 -2.82 8.77
N THR A 30 -0.95 -1.77 7.96
CA THR A 30 -2.12 -1.26 7.25
C THR A 30 -2.63 -2.29 6.25
N ARG A 31 -3.83 -2.82 6.51
CA ARG A 31 -4.49 -3.74 5.57
C ARG A 31 -4.94 -2.99 4.32
N LEU A 32 -4.64 -3.57 3.16
CA LEU A 32 -5.01 -3.02 1.86
C LEU A 32 -5.99 -3.96 1.17
N ASP A 33 -7.07 -3.38 0.63
CA ASP A 33 -7.92 -4.03 -0.34
C ASP A 33 -7.34 -3.80 -1.74
N ILE A 34 -7.32 -4.86 -2.55
CA ILE A 34 -6.83 -4.84 -3.92
C ILE A 34 -7.96 -5.31 -4.82
N SER A 35 -8.42 -4.42 -5.69
CA SER A 35 -9.47 -4.70 -6.67
C SER A 35 -9.06 -4.24 -8.07
N THR A 36 -9.87 -4.59 -9.06
CA THR A 36 -9.68 -4.12 -10.44
C THR A 36 -11.01 -3.74 -11.06
N ASP A 37 -10.99 -2.71 -11.89
CA ASP A 37 -12.10 -2.31 -12.77
C ASP A 37 -11.96 -2.88 -14.20
N GLY A 38 -11.00 -3.80 -14.41
CA GLY A 38 -10.65 -4.38 -15.71
C GLY A 38 -9.66 -3.55 -16.53
N ARG A 39 -9.25 -2.36 -16.07
CA ARG A 39 -8.27 -1.49 -16.73
C ARG A 39 -7.11 -1.10 -15.81
N ALA A 40 -7.39 -0.97 -14.52
CA ALA A 40 -6.44 -0.60 -13.49
C ALA A 40 -6.50 -1.57 -12.31
N LEU A 41 -5.38 -1.63 -11.58
CA LEU A 41 -5.37 -2.15 -10.22
C LEU A 41 -5.66 -0.97 -9.28
N ILE A 42 -6.65 -1.15 -8.42
CA ILE A 42 -7.07 -0.17 -7.42
C ILE A 42 -6.65 -0.72 -6.06
N ILE A 43 -5.86 0.06 -5.33
CA ILE A 43 -5.34 -0.32 -4.01
C ILE A 43 -5.81 0.72 -3.02
N THR A 44 -6.56 0.29 -2.00
CA THR A 44 -7.16 1.17 -1.00
C THR A 44 -6.96 0.63 0.41
N PRO A 45 -6.69 1.48 1.42
CA PRO A 45 -6.74 1.05 2.81
C PRO A 45 -8.13 0.54 3.17
N VAL A 46 -8.19 -0.52 3.98
CA VAL A 46 -9.46 -0.97 4.55
C VAL A 46 -9.92 0.04 5.61
N SER A 47 -11.21 0.38 5.66
CA SER A 47 -11.72 1.32 6.65
C SER A 47 -11.36 0.91 8.09
N GLY A 48 -10.76 1.82 8.85
CA GLY A 48 -10.31 1.57 10.23
C GLY A 48 -9.01 0.78 10.36
N SER A 49 -8.33 0.43 9.26
CA SER A 49 -7.00 -0.23 9.31
C SER A 49 -5.83 0.75 9.26
N GLN A 50 -6.09 2.06 9.28
CA GLN A 50 -5.03 3.04 9.47
C GLN A 50 -4.64 3.07 10.94
N PRO A 51 -3.34 3.19 11.26
CA PRO A 51 -2.88 3.31 12.62
C PRO A 51 -3.62 4.45 13.33
N SER A 52 -4.08 4.20 14.55
CA SER A 52 -4.62 5.25 15.40
C SER A 52 -3.59 6.36 15.52
N ARG A 53 -4.02 7.61 15.40
CA ARG A 53 -3.15 8.81 15.44
C ARG A 53 -2.40 8.97 16.77
N ASP A 54 -2.69 8.14 17.76
CA ASP A 54 -2.23 8.24 19.13
C ASP A 54 -1.00 7.37 19.45
N ALA A 55 -0.57 6.51 18.52
CA ALA A 55 0.53 5.57 18.77
C ALA A 55 1.95 6.10 18.45
N SER A 56 2.09 7.34 17.98
CA SER A 56 3.39 7.92 17.57
C SER A 56 3.98 8.95 18.55
N ALA A 57 3.54 8.96 19.80
CA ALA A 57 4.30 9.58 20.88
C ALA A 57 4.88 8.45 21.71
N HIS A 58 6.09 7.96 21.39
CA HIS A 58 7.10 7.36 22.28
C HIS A 58 8.43 7.28 21.50
#